data_AF-A0A444G9L9-F1
#
_entry.id   AF-A0A444G9L9-F1
#
_cell.length_a   1.000
_cell.length_b   1.000
_cell.length_c   1.000
_cell.angle_alpha   90.00
_cell.angle_beta   90.00
_cell.angle_gamma   90.00
#
_symmetry.space_group_name_H-M   'P 1'
#
loop_
_entity.id
_entity.type
_entity.pdbx_description
1 polymer ?
#
loop_
_entity_poly.entity_id
_entity_poly.type
_entity_poly.pdbx_seq_one_letter_code
_entity_poly.pdbx_strand_id
1 'polypeptide(L)'
;MLGRGGHREVPAAEGVGGFPPWPKTSGLKKQHSLEYWLMVSLMPGASGEGAEAVRVLDGEEANVFFVPFFSSLSFNTHGHNMTDPDTEIDRQLQIDLLDILRKSKYWERSAGRDHVIPMHHPNAFRFLRDQVNASILVVADFGRYPRNLAFLGKDVVGPYVHVVDSYLEDDPPDPFESRMRSSKFCLHPAGDTPSSCRLFDAIVSHCVPVIVSDRIELPFEDEIDYSEFSLFFSVEEALQPGYMVGQLRQIQKERWILMWRRLKNISHHYEFQYPTREEDAVNMIWRQIRHKLPAANLAVHRNRRLKIPDWWSQKR
;
A
#
# COMPACT_ATOMS: atom_id res chain seq x y z
N MET A 1 -10.88 -9.56 -11.06
CA MET A 1 -11.22 -8.90 -12.34
C MET A 1 -11.97 -7.63 -11.98
N LEU A 2 -11.56 -6.44 -12.45
CA LEU A 2 -12.15 -5.16 -12.06
C LEU A 2 -12.57 -4.31 -13.27
N GLY A 3 -13.75 -3.69 -13.27
CA GLY A 3 -14.29 -2.90 -14.40
C GLY A 3 -14.92 -1.56 -14.01
N ARG A 4 -15.29 -0.73 -14.99
CA ARG A 4 -16.00 0.57 -14.77
C ARG A 4 -17.44 0.34 -14.31
N GLY A 5 -17.91 1.18 -13.36
CA GLY A 5 -19.28 1.21 -12.84
C GLY A 5 -20.32 1.66 -13.88
N GLY A 6 -20.63 0.78 -14.84
CA GLY A 6 -21.62 1.02 -15.88
C GLY A 6 -22.52 -0.18 -16.22
N HIS A 7 -22.12 -1.43 -15.95
CA HIS A 7 -22.95 -2.59 -16.26
C HIS A 7 -22.76 -3.76 -15.27
N ARG A 8 -23.91 -4.30 -14.83
CA ARG A 8 -24.16 -5.47 -13.97
C ARG A 8 -23.19 -5.63 -12.78
N GLU A 9 -23.49 -4.89 -11.72
CA GLU A 9 -23.06 -5.23 -10.36
C GLU A 9 -23.39 -6.69 -10.05
N VAL A 10 -22.50 -7.36 -9.30
CA VAL A 10 -22.81 -8.66 -8.71
C VAL A 10 -23.98 -8.42 -7.74
N PRO A 11 -25.14 -9.10 -7.91
CA PRO A 11 -26.23 -8.96 -6.97
C PRO A 11 -25.72 -9.29 -5.57
N ALA A 12 -26.10 -8.48 -4.58
CA ALA A 12 -25.89 -8.85 -3.19
C ALA A 12 -26.48 -10.25 -2.99
N ALA A 13 -25.64 -11.20 -2.60
CA ALA A 13 -26.13 -12.51 -2.21
C ALA A 13 -27.01 -12.30 -0.97
N GLU A 14 -28.31 -12.58 -1.08
CA GLU A 14 -29.21 -12.61 0.07
C GLU A 14 -28.62 -13.60 1.09
N GLY A 15 -28.15 -13.08 2.24
CA GLY A 15 -27.72 -13.90 3.37
C GLY A 15 -26.21 -13.96 3.69
N VAL A 16 -25.33 -13.16 3.09
CA VAL A 16 -23.92 -13.10 3.53
C VAL A 16 -23.75 -12.02 4.61
N GLY A 17 -23.98 -12.43 5.85
CA GLY A 17 -23.83 -11.56 7.03
C GLY A 17 -22.37 -11.20 7.34
N GLY A 18 -22.14 -9.91 7.60
CA GLY A 18 -21.06 -9.39 8.44
C GLY A 18 -19.61 -9.56 7.97
N PHE A 19 -18.74 -8.65 8.40
CA PHE A 19 -17.28 -8.78 8.30
C PHE A 19 -16.83 -10.15 8.82
N PRO A 20 -16.09 -10.98 8.05
CA PRO A 20 -15.49 -12.18 8.63
C PRO A 20 -14.51 -11.69 9.72
N PRO A 21 -14.68 -12.14 10.99
CA PRO A 21 -13.89 -11.61 12.09
C PRO A 21 -12.41 -11.73 11.79
N TRP A 22 -11.62 -10.73 12.22
CA TRP A 22 -10.17 -10.75 12.05
C TRP A 22 -9.63 -12.12 12.50
N PRO A 23 -8.97 -12.87 11.60
CA PRO A 23 -8.69 -14.27 11.89
C PRO A 23 -7.62 -14.36 12.99
N LYS A 24 -8.06 -14.71 14.21
CA LYS A 24 -7.27 -14.67 15.45
C LYS A 24 -5.99 -15.53 15.42
N THR A 25 -5.92 -16.53 14.54
CA THR A 25 -4.84 -17.53 14.47
C THR A 25 -4.20 -17.67 13.07
N SER A 26 -4.44 -16.72 12.17
CA SER A 26 -4.06 -16.87 10.76
C SER A 26 -2.58 -16.65 10.42
N GLY A 27 -1.76 -16.16 11.35
CA GLY A 27 -0.42 -15.66 11.01
C GLY A 27 -0.43 -14.34 10.20
N LEU A 28 -1.61 -13.86 9.78
CA LEU A 28 -1.78 -12.58 9.13
C LEU A 28 -1.52 -11.47 10.16
N LYS A 29 -0.34 -10.85 10.07
CA LYS A 29 -0.02 -9.68 10.89
C LYS A 29 -0.86 -8.51 10.42
N LYS A 30 -1.65 -7.91 11.32
CA LYS A 30 -2.54 -6.77 11.05
C LYS A 30 -1.81 -5.68 10.26
N GLN A 31 -0.58 -5.35 10.64
CA GLN A 31 0.28 -4.35 10.02
C GLN A 31 0.47 -4.52 8.49
N HIS A 32 0.49 -5.77 8.00
CA HIS A 32 0.75 -6.16 6.61
C HIS A 32 -0.44 -6.90 6.01
N SER A 33 -1.64 -6.35 6.22
CA SER A 33 -2.89 -7.00 5.81
C SER A 33 -3.58 -6.33 4.64
N LEU A 34 -2.85 -5.50 3.91
CA LEU A 34 -3.35 -4.80 2.73
C LEU A 34 -4.00 -5.78 1.74
N GLU A 35 -3.43 -6.98 1.57
CA GLU A 35 -3.99 -8.04 0.71
C GLU A 35 -5.41 -8.44 1.10
N TYR A 36 -5.66 -8.56 2.40
CA TYR A 36 -6.96 -8.88 2.96
C TYR A 36 -7.96 -7.77 2.67
N TRP A 37 -7.61 -6.51 2.95
CA TRP A 37 -8.51 -5.37 2.75
C TRP A 37 -8.87 -5.16 1.28
N LEU A 38 -7.89 -5.25 0.37
CA LEU A 38 -8.16 -5.19 -1.06
C LEU A 38 -9.06 -6.35 -1.50
N MET A 39 -8.80 -7.58 -1.07
CA MET A 39 -9.66 -8.72 -1.42
C MET A 39 -11.09 -8.53 -0.92
N VAL A 40 -11.27 -8.17 0.35
CA VAL A 40 -12.59 -7.99 0.97
C VAL A 40 -13.37 -6.88 0.28
N SER A 41 -12.72 -5.77 -0.10
CA SER A 41 -13.39 -4.67 -0.83
C SER A 41 -14.00 -5.07 -2.17
N LEU A 42 -13.56 -6.20 -2.74
CA LEU A 42 -14.04 -6.75 -4.00
C LEU A 42 -15.11 -7.85 -3.82
N MET A 43 -15.49 -8.15 -2.58
CA MET A 43 -16.58 -9.08 -2.28
C MET A 43 -17.96 -8.41 -2.45
N PRO A 44 -19.01 -9.18 -2.81
CA PRO A 44 -20.36 -8.63 -2.92
C PRO A 44 -20.79 -7.96 -1.61
N GLY A 45 -21.30 -6.73 -1.69
CA GLY A 45 -21.78 -5.96 -0.54
C GLY A 45 -20.69 -5.29 0.31
N ALA A 46 -19.41 -5.39 -0.07
CA ALA A 46 -18.30 -4.75 0.65
C ALA A 46 -17.96 -3.32 0.17
N SER A 47 -18.36 -3.00 -1.05
CA SER A 47 -18.13 -1.70 -1.69
C SER A 47 -19.25 -0.72 -1.31
N GLY A 48 -18.90 0.40 -0.69
CA GLY A 48 -19.84 1.50 -0.42
C GLY A 48 -20.13 2.36 -1.65
N GLU A 49 -21.00 3.36 -1.52
CA GLU A 49 -21.09 4.45 -2.51
C GLU A 49 -19.71 5.13 -2.66
N GLY A 50 -19.25 5.33 -3.90
CA GLY A 50 -17.92 5.91 -4.18
C GLY A 50 -16.77 4.91 -4.34
N ALA A 51 -17.04 3.62 -4.50
CA ALA A 51 -16.00 2.61 -4.71
C ALA A 51 -15.15 2.85 -5.97
N GLU A 52 -13.83 2.85 -5.80
CA GLU A 52 -12.86 3.10 -6.88
C GLU A 52 -12.59 1.85 -7.74
N ALA A 53 -13.01 0.68 -7.28
CA ALA A 53 -12.93 -0.58 -8.01
C ALA A 53 -14.16 -1.46 -7.75
N VAL A 54 -14.64 -2.11 -8.82
CA VAL A 54 -15.76 -3.06 -8.75
C VAL A 54 -15.35 -4.37 -9.39
N ARG A 55 -15.68 -5.50 -8.75
CA ARG A 55 -15.44 -6.82 -9.29
C ARG A 55 -16.37 -7.13 -10.46
N VAL A 56 -15.80 -7.50 -11.60
CA VAL A 56 -16.54 -8.05 -12.75
C VAL A 56 -16.36 -9.57 -12.85
N LEU A 57 -17.31 -10.26 -13.45
CA LEU A 57 -17.27 -11.72 -13.65
C LEU A 57 -16.68 -12.10 -15.01
N ASP A 58 -16.88 -11.26 -16.03
CA ASP A 58 -16.25 -11.42 -17.34
C ASP A 58 -14.86 -10.77 -17.33
N GLY A 59 -13.83 -11.56 -17.65
CA GLY A 59 -12.46 -11.05 -17.71
C GLY A 59 -12.17 -10.21 -18.96
N GLU A 60 -13.04 -10.23 -19.97
CA GLU A 60 -12.95 -9.32 -21.12
C GLU A 60 -13.39 -7.90 -20.74
N GLU A 61 -14.24 -7.73 -19.72
CA GLU A 61 -14.64 -6.43 -19.18
C GLU A 61 -13.63 -5.87 -18.16
N ALA A 62 -12.64 -6.67 -17.77
CA ALA A 62 -11.69 -6.30 -16.73
C ALA A 62 -10.62 -5.33 -17.26
N ASN A 63 -10.51 -4.17 -16.60
CA ASN A 63 -9.40 -3.23 -16.77
C ASN A 63 -8.11 -3.74 -16.13
N VAL A 64 -8.22 -4.48 -15.02
CA VAL A 64 -7.10 -5.15 -14.34
C VAL A 64 -7.51 -6.47 -13.67
N PHE A 65 -6.51 -7.30 -13.38
CA PHE A 65 -6.64 -8.52 -12.59
C PHE A 65 -5.95 -8.38 -11.24
N PHE A 66 -6.74 -8.24 -10.18
CA PHE A 66 -6.25 -8.45 -8.82
C PHE A 66 -5.85 -9.91 -8.63
N VAL A 67 -4.62 -10.14 -8.16
CA VAL A 67 -4.09 -11.46 -7.81
C VAL A 67 -4.21 -11.63 -6.30
N PRO A 68 -5.16 -12.44 -5.80
CA PRO A 68 -5.41 -12.61 -4.37
C PRO A 68 -4.40 -13.56 -3.72
N PHE A 69 -3.11 -13.37 -3.98
CA PHE A 69 -2.02 -14.10 -3.33
C PHE A 69 -1.54 -13.32 -2.12
N PHE A 70 -1.71 -13.89 -0.92
CA PHE A 70 -1.38 -13.23 0.34
C PHE A 70 0.11 -13.40 0.62
N SER A 71 0.95 -12.72 -0.16
CA SER A 71 2.40 -12.86 -0.13
C SER A 71 3.02 -12.49 1.22
N SER A 72 2.45 -11.51 1.93
CA SER A 72 2.85 -11.16 3.30
C SER A 72 2.53 -12.26 4.30
N LEU A 73 1.39 -12.95 4.14
CA LEU A 73 1.01 -14.09 4.96
C LEU A 73 1.95 -15.27 4.70
N SER A 74 2.16 -15.63 3.42
CA SER A 74 3.08 -16.70 3.02
C SER A 74 4.47 -16.51 3.64
N PHE A 75 5.03 -15.30 3.53
CA PHE A 75 6.31 -14.98 4.17
C PHE A 75 6.25 -15.05 5.70
N ASN A 76 5.21 -14.51 6.33
CA ASN A 76 5.09 -14.53 7.80
C ASN A 76 4.84 -15.93 8.36
N THR A 77 4.33 -16.88 7.57
CA THR A 77 4.09 -18.25 8.03
C THR A 77 5.29 -19.15 7.74
N HIS A 78 5.95 -18.95 6.60
CA HIS A 78 6.93 -19.89 6.07
C HIS A 78 8.33 -19.30 5.85
N GLY A 79 8.51 -17.97 5.91
CA GLY A 79 9.74 -17.27 5.51
C GLY A 79 10.56 -16.62 6.62
N HIS A 80 10.28 -16.90 7.90
CA HIS A 80 10.79 -16.14 9.05
C HIS A 80 12.28 -15.80 9.03
N ASN A 81 13.16 -16.77 8.71
CA ASN A 81 14.61 -16.57 8.69
C ASN A 81 15.24 -16.74 7.30
N MET A 82 14.44 -17.05 6.27
CA MET A 82 14.91 -17.32 4.89
C MET A 82 15.97 -18.43 4.76
N THR A 83 16.26 -19.14 5.84
CA THR A 83 17.22 -20.24 5.97
C THR A 83 16.58 -21.51 6.55
N ASP A 84 15.30 -21.42 6.92
CA ASP A 84 14.53 -22.51 7.51
C ASP A 84 14.00 -23.45 6.40
N PRO A 85 13.93 -24.78 6.60
CA PRO A 85 13.19 -25.68 5.72
C PRO A 85 11.81 -25.17 5.26
N ASP A 86 11.06 -24.49 6.14
CA ASP A 86 9.75 -23.92 5.81
C ASP A 86 9.82 -22.86 4.70
N THR A 87 10.99 -22.26 4.48
CA THR A 87 11.25 -21.30 3.40
C THR A 87 10.98 -21.92 2.02
N GLU A 88 11.13 -23.24 1.90
CA GLU A 88 10.84 -23.95 0.66
C GLU A 88 9.33 -24.01 0.37
N ILE A 89 8.48 -23.96 1.41
CA ILE A 89 7.03 -23.84 1.23
C ILE A 89 6.68 -22.48 0.64
N ASP A 90 7.23 -21.38 1.18
CA ASP A 90 7.02 -20.04 0.61
C ASP A 90 7.49 -19.96 -0.85
N ARG A 91 8.64 -20.56 -1.16
CA ARG A 91 9.14 -20.67 -2.53
C ARG A 91 8.18 -21.45 -3.42
N GLN A 92 7.72 -22.62 -2.98
CA GLN A 92 6.82 -23.46 -3.77
C GLN A 92 5.49 -22.76 -4.03
N LEU A 93 4.92 -22.05 -3.04
CA LEU A 93 3.71 -21.27 -3.22
C LEU A 93 3.87 -20.17 -4.29
N GLN A 94 5.04 -19.52 -4.36
CA GLN A 94 5.35 -18.55 -5.42
C GLN A 94 5.46 -19.23 -6.80
N ILE A 95 6.05 -20.43 -6.87
CA ILE A 95 6.15 -21.23 -8.12
C ILE A 95 4.75 -21.61 -8.61
N ASP A 96 3.90 -22.13 -7.73
CA ASP A 96 2.54 -22.56 -8.04
C ASP A 96 1.69 -21.38 -8.51
N LEU A 97 1.82 -20.22 -7.85
CA LEU A 97 1.16 -18.99 -8.30
C LEU A 97 1.58 -18.64 -9.74
N LEU A 98 2.88 -18.65 -10.04
CA LEU A 98 3.37 -18.32 -11.37
C LEU A 98 2.88 -19.32 -12.43
N ASP A 99 2.79 -20.61 -12.09
CA ASP A 99 2.24 -21.62 -12.99
C ASP A 99 0.77 -21.32 -13.32
N ILE A 100 -0.05 -21.01 -12.31
CA ILE A 100 -1.45 -20.60 -12.49
C ILE A 100 -1.54 -19.33 -13.35
N LEU A 101 -0.77 -18.30 -13.03
CA LEU A 101 -0.78 -17.03 -13.75
C LEU A 101 -0.38 -17.24 -15.21
N ARG A 102 0.73 -17.93 -15.48
CA ARG A 102 1.24 -18.13 -16.85
C ARG A 102 0.31 -18.95 -17.74
N LYS A 103 -0.50 -19.85 -17.18
CA LYS A 103 -1.52 -20.61 -17.90
C LYS A 103 -2.79 -19.80 -18.21
N SER A 104 -2.94 -18.62 -17.61
CA SER A 104 -4.08 -17.75 -17.87
C SER A 104 -3.91 -17.00 -19.19
N LYS A 105 -4.90 -17.09 -20.08
CA LYS A 105 -4.98 -16.26 -21.29
C LYS A 105 -4.83 -14.76 -21.01
N TYR A 106 -5.25 -14.33 -19.81
CA TYR A 106 -5.18 -12.94 -19.39
C TYR A 106 -3.78 -12.51 -18.99
N TRP A 107 -2.96 -13.41 -18.45
CA TRP A 107 -1.56 -13.14 -18.23
C TRP A 107 -0.81 -13.08 -19.56
N GLU A 108 -1.05 -14.03 -20.46
CA GLU A 108 -0.43 -14.09 -21.78
C GLU A 108 -0.70 -12.83 -22.61
N ARG A 109 -1.92 -12.27 -22.53
CA ARG A 109 -2.30 -11.08 -23.33
C ARG A 109 -1.50 -9.82 -23.00
N SER A 110 -1.02 -9.71 -21.76
CA SER A 110 -0.39 -8.50 -21.21
C SER A 110 1.02 -8.72 -20.68
N ALA A 111 1.49 -9.97 -20.63
CA ALA A 111 2.66 -10.39 -19.88
C ALA A 111 2.62 -9.93 -18.41
N GLY A 112 1.43 -9.98 -17.79
CA GLY A 112 1.22 -9.59 -16.39
C GLY A 112 1.07 -8.09 -16.13
N ARG A 113 1.17 -7.21 -17.14
CA ARG A 113 1.17 -5.75 -16.94
C ARG A 113 -0.13 -5.15 -16.41
N ASP A 114 -1.25 -5.83 -16.66
CA ASP A 114 -2.57 -5.48 -16.14
C ASP A 114 -2.92 -6.27 -14.87
N HIS A 115 -1.94 -6.95 -14.25
CA HIS A 115 -2.13 -7.65 -12.99
C HIS A 115 -1.67 -6.78 -11.83
N VAL A 116 -2.47 -6.80 -10.76
CA VAL A 116 -2.17 -6.12 -9.50
C VAL A 116 -1.76 -7.20 -8.49
N ILE A 117 -0.53 -7.14 -8.02
CA ILE A 117 0.03 -8.11 -7.07
C ILE A 117 0.45 -7.37 -5.81
N PRO A 118 -0.31 -7.53 -4.72
CA PRO A 118 0.10 -7.02 -3.42
C PRO A 118 1.34 -7.74 -2.88
N MET A 119 2.35 -6.94 -2.51
CA MET A 119 3.63 -7.36 -1.91
C MET A 119 3.98 -6.42 -0.76
N HIS A 120 3.05 -6.25 0.19
CA HIS A 120 3.14 -5.20 1.19
C HIS A 120 4.28 -5.44 2.18
N HIS A 121 4.44 -6.64 2.71
CA HIS A 121 5.60 -6.95 3.54
C HIS A 121 6.92 -6.80 2.74
N PRO A 122 7.95 -6.09 3.24
CA PRO A 122 9.17 -5.80 2.47
C PRO A 122 9.98 -7.02 2.02
N ASN A 123 9.74 -8.19 2.62
CA ASN A 123 10.32 -9.49 2.23
C ASN A 123 9.32 -10.43 1.51
N ALA A 124 8.08 -9.99 1.27
CA ALA A 124 7.09 -10.81 0.57
C ALA A 124 7.55 -11.15 -0.86
N PHE A 125 7.19 -12.34 -1.34
CA PHE A 125 7.46 -12.78 -2.71
C PHE A 125 8.95 -12.79 -3.10
N ARG A 126 9.88 -12.86 -2.14
CA ARG A 126 11.31 -12.54 -2.35
C ARG A 126 12.04 -13.42 -3.37
N PHE A 127 11.57 -14.65 -3.64
CA PHE A 127 12.29 -15.58 -4.52
C PHE A 127 12.09 -15.30 -6.00
N LEU A 128 10.90 -14.85 -6.38
CA LEU A 128 10.49 -14.76 -7.79
C LEU A 128 9.97 -13.36 -8.18
N ARG A 129 10.35 -12.31 -7.45
CA ARG A 129 9.91 -10.91 -7.74
C ARG A 129 10.22 -10.46 -9.16
N ASP A 130 11.36 -10.89 -9.68
CA ASP A 130 11.81 -10.64 -11.05
C ASP A 130 10.85 -11.22 -12.09
N GLN A 131 10.17 -12.32 -11.76
CA GLN A 131 9.23 -13.01 -12.65
C GLN A 131 7.88 -12.27 -12.78
N VAL A 132 7.60 -11.31 -11.90
CA VAL A 132 6.35 -10.53 -11.88
C VAL A 132 6.58 -9.02 -11.90
N ASN A 133 7.81 -8.56 -12.14
CA ASN A 133 8.19 -7.15 -12.13
C ASN A 133 7.41 -6.28 -13.14
N ALA A 134 6.87 -6.87 -14.21
CA ALA A 134 6.04 -6.20 -15.20
C ALA A 134 4.67 -5.77 -14.66
N SER A 135 4.19 -6.42 -13.60
CA SER A 135 2.90 -6.19 -12.96
C SER A 135 2.89 -4.89 -12.15
N ILE A 136 1.70 -4.40 -11.82
CA ILE A 136 1.50 -3.32 -10.85
C ILE A 136 1.63 -3.93 -9.45
N LEU A 137 2.67 -3.55 -8.72
CA LEU A 137 2.91 -4.03 -7.36
C LEU A 137 2.31 -3.05 -6.36
N VAL A 138 1.73 -3.56 -5.28
CA VAL A 138 1.36 -2.75 -4.11
C VAL A 138 2.31 -3.08 -2.97
N VAL A 139 3.24 -2.17 -2.68
CA VAL A 139 4.35 -2.37 -1.73
C VAL A 139 4.23 -1.43 -0.54
N ALA A 140 4.90 -1.72 0.58
CA ALA A 140 4.99 -0.77 1.70
C ALA A 140 5.94 0.41 1.42
N ASP A 141 7.03 0.16 0.67
CA ASP A 141 8.04 1.11 0.25
C ASP A 141 8.92 0.49 -0.85
N PHE A 142 9.85 1.28 -1.38
CA PHE A 142 10.82 0.84 -2.39
C PHE A 142 12.22 0.52 -1.83
N GLY A 143 12.43 0.60 -0.52
CA GLY A 143 13.76 0.42 0.11
C GLY A 143 14.35 -0.98 -0.06
N ARG A 144 13.50 -2.02 -0.09
CA ARG A 144 13.92 -3.42 -0.30
C ARG A 144 13.87 -3.89 -1.75
N TYR A 145 13.58 -2.98 -2.69
CA TYR A 145 13.42 -3.30 -4.10
C TYR A 145 14.44 -2.52 -4.94
N PRO A 146 15.15 -3.17 -5.88
CA PRO A 146 15.95 -2.42 -6.83
C PRO A 146 15.03 -1.61 -7.76
N ARG A 147 15.47 -0.42 -8.18
CA ARG A 147 14.63 0.53 -8.96
C ARG A 147 14.10 -0.01 -10.29
N ASN A 148 14.77 -1.01 -10.86
CA ASN A 148 14.31 -1.69 -12.07
C ASN A 148 13.15 -2.67 -11.82
N LEU A 149 12.86 -3.00 -10.56
CA LEU A 149 11.83 -3.94 -10.15
C LEU A 149 10.58 -3.21 -9.66
N ALA A 150 10.76 -2.26 -8.74
CA ALA A 150 9.66 -1.46 -8.22
C ALA A 150 9.99 0.03 -8.17
N PHE A 151 9.05 0.87 -8.61
CA PHE A 151 9.17 2.33 -8.63
C PHE A 151 7.80 3.02 -8.76
N LEU A 152 7.68 4.25 -8.27
CA LEU A 152 6.42 5.00 -8.17
C LEU A 152 5.65 5.16 -9.50
N GLY A 153 6.36 5.24 -10.62
CA GLY A 153 5.74 5.37 -11.95
C GLY A 153 4.93 4.14 -12.39
N LYS A 154 5.18 2.97 -11.81
CA LYS A 154 4.49 1.71 -12.12
C LYS A 154 3.68 1.20 -10.93
N ASP A 155 4.23 1.33 -9.73
CA ASP A 155 3.76 0.67 -8.52
C ASP A 155 3.07 1.64 -7.57
N VAL A 156 2.41 1.08 -6.57
CA VAL A 156 1.68 1.82 -5.55
C VAL A 156 2.32 1.56 -4.18
N VAL A 157 2.61 2.63 -3.46
CA VAL A 157 3.00 2.54 -2.05
C VAL A 157 1.72 2.54 -1.21
N GLY A 158 1.43 1.42 -0.57
CA GLY A 158 0.25 1.26 0.29
C GLY A 158 0.57 1.53 1.76
N PRO A 159 -0.34 2.17 2.51
CA PRO A 159 -0.14 2.41 3.94
C PRO A 159 -0.09 1.11 4.73
N TYR A 160 0.60 1.15 5.88
CA TYR A 160 0.49 0.07 6.87
C TYR A 160 -0.82 0.23 7.63
N VAL A 161 -1.42 -0.90 8.03
CA VAL A 161 -2.47 -0.84 9.04
C VAL A 161 -1.84 -0.41 10.35
N HIS A 162 -2.41 0.63 10.95
CA HIS A 162 -1.94 1.22 12.20
C HIS A 162 -1.89 0.18 13.31
N VAL A 163 -0.84 0.26 14.12
CA VAL A 163 -0.73 -0.55 15.35
C VAL A 163 -1.43 0.16 16.50
N VAL A 164 -1.62 1.48 16.38
CA VAL A 164 -2.43 2.29 17.28
C VAL A 164 -3.87 2.44 16.78
N ASP A 165 -4.80 2.63 17.71
CA ASP A 165 -6.19 2.84 17.36
C ASP A 165 -6.43 4.23 16.74
N SER A 166 -7.38 4.30 15.83
CA SER A 166 -7.89 5.54 15.26
C SER A 166 -8.73 6.29 16.28
N TYR A 167 -8.30 7.49 16.69
CA TYR A 167 -8.99 8.26 17.72
C TYR A 167 -10.10 9.12 17.13
N LEU A 168 -11.35 8.68 17.29
CA LEU A 168 -12.55 9.47 16.95
C LEU A 168 -12.97 10.43 18.07
N GLU A 169 -12.50 10.22 19.30
CA GLU A 169 -12.87 11.00 20.49
C GLU A 169 -11.66 11.73 21.10
N ASP A 170 -11.93 12.90 21.68
CA ASP A 170 -10.90 13.82 22.16
C ASP A 170 -10.33 13.47 23.55
N ASP A 171 -10.75 12.38 24.21
CA ASP A 171 -10.34 12.07 25.59
C ASP A 171 -10.20 10.55 25.86
N PRO A 172 -9.03 9.92 25.62
CA PRO A 172 -8.85 8.49 25.86
C PRO A 172 -8.57 8.18 27.35
N PRO A 173 -9.11 7.07 27.89
CA PRO A 173 -8.96 6.68 29.29
C PRO A 173 -7.57 6.10 29.67
N ASP A 174 -6.70 5.75 28.71
CA ASP A 174 -5.35 5.19 28.98
C ASP A 174 -4.20 6.19 28.69
N PRO A 175 -3.35 6.53 29.68
CA PRO A 175 -2.18 7.40 29.49
C PRO A 175 -1.09 6.85 28.56
N PHE A 176 -1.07 5.56 28.19
CA PHE A 176 -0.21 5.04 27.12
C PHE A 176 -0.73 5.38 25.71
N GLU A 177 -2.05 5.35 25.50
CA GLU A 177 -2.71 5.79 24.26
C GLU A 177 -2.61 7.32 24.05
N SER A 178 -2.51 8.07 25.15
CA SER A 178 -2.39 9.54 25.16
C SER A 178 -1.02 10.11 24.73
N ARG A 179 0.06 9.29 24.65
CA ARG A 179 1.44 9.83 24.50
C ARG A 179 1.78 10.41 23.13
N MET A 180 1.39 9.73 22.04
CA MET A 180 1.61 10.30 20.69
C MET A 180 0.73 11.53 20.47
N ARG A 181 -0.50 11.52 20.99
CA ARG A 181 -1.45 12.61 20.90
C ARG A 181 -1.03 13.87 21.67
N SER A 182 -0.34 13.71 22.80
CA SER A 182 0.22 14.82 23.57
C SER A 182 1.50 15.41 22.96
N SER A 183 2.10 14.73 21.98
CA SER A 183 3.30 15.19 21.30
C SER A 183 2.94 16.11 20.12
N LYS A 184 3.61 17.27 20.02
CA LYS A 184 3.42 18.18 18.89
C LYS A 184 4.02 17.65 17.59
N PHE A 185 5.12 16.92 17.71
CA PHE A 185 5.95 16.48 16.59
C PHE A 185 6.35 15.02 16.81
N CYS A 186 6.28 14.20 15.76
CA CYS A 186 6.67 12.78 15.80
C CYS A 186 7.83 12.54 14.84
N LEU A 187 8.99 12.19 15.38
CA LEU A 187 10.21 12.00 14.61
C LEU A 187 10.16 10.69 13.80
N HIS A 188 10.38 10.80 12.49
CA HIS A 188 10.36 9.71 11.52
C HIS A 188 11.65 9.67 10.70
N PRO A 189 12.76 9.17 11.27
CA PRO A 189 13.98 8.93 10.51
C PRO A 189 13.83 7.68 9.64
N ALA A 190 14.27 7.74 8.39
CA ALA A 190 14.31 6.56 7.53
C ALA A 190 15.11 5.43 8.20
N GLY A 191 14.57 4.21 8.20
CA GLY A 191 15.26 3.00 8.66
C GLY A 191 15.72 2.14 7.49
N ASP A 192 15.95 0.85 7.73
CA ASP A 192 16.21 -0.16 6.68
C ASP A 192 15.11 -0.21 5.60
N THR A 193 13.92 0.23 5.96
CA THR A 193 12.82 0.55 5.05
C THR A 193 12.48 2.04 5.20
N PRO A 194 12.45 2.83 4.10
CA PRO A 194 12.17 4.26 4.15
C PRO A 194 10.80 4.60 4.74
N SER A 195 9.77 3.79 4.42
CA SER A 195 8.49 3.89 5.11
C SER A 195 8.46 2.87 6.25
N SER A 196 7.91 3.27 7.38
CA SER A 196 7.69 2.41 8.53
C SER A 196 6.31 2.70 9.11
N CYS A 197 5.78 1.77 9.91
CA CYS A 197 4.48 1.95 10.56
C CYS A 197 4.40 3.28 11.35
N ARG A 198 5.54 3.78 11.85
CA ARG A 198 5.66 5.04 12.59
C ARG A 198 5.07 6.25 11.87
N LEU A 199 5.18 6.35 10.54
CA LEU A 199 4.59 7.47 9.81
C LEU A 199 3.07 7.42 9.90
N PHE A 200 2.50 6.23 9.68
CA PHE A 200 1.06 6.02 9.66
C PHE A 200 0.47 6.16 11.06
N ASP A 201 1.15 5.63 12.09
CA ASP A 201 0.77 5.81 13.49
C ASP A 201 0.78 7.30 13.89
N ALA A 202 1.76 8.09 13.41
CA ALA A 202 1.82 9.54 13.63
C ALA A 202 0.66 10.28 12.95
N ILE A 203 0.32 9.88 11.71
CA ILE A 203 -0.80 10.47 10.96
C ILE A 203 -2.12 10.26 11.68
N VAL A 204 -2.46 9.03 12.06
CA VAL A 204 -3.76 8.76 12.74
C VAL A 204 -3.80 9.23 14.19
N SER A 205 -2.64 9.42 14.82
CA SER A 205 -2.55 10.05 16.14
C SER A 205 -2.56 11.58 16.08
N HIS A 206 -2.65 12.16 14.88
CA HIS A 206 -2.59 13.60 14.62
C HIS A 206 -1.32 14.27 15.19
N CYS A 207 -0.19 13.57 15.15
CA CYS A 207 1.10 14.08 15.55
C CYS A 207 1.89 14.51 14.31
N VAL A 208 2.22 15.80 14.17
CA VAL A 208 2.89 16.36 12.98
C VAL A 208 4.17 15.58 12.67
N PRO A 209 4.26 14.86 11.53
CA PRO A 209 5.43 14.06 11.21
C PRO A 209 6.66 14.94 10.94
N VAL A 210 7.80 14.56 11.53
CA VAL A 210 9.12 15.13 11.25
C VAL A 210 9.96 14.08 10.54
N ILE A 211 9.91 14.12 9.22
CA ILE A 211 10.50 13.11 8.33
C ILE A 211 11.97 13.46 8.10
N VAL A 212 12.88 12.54 8.44
CA VAL A 212 14.31 12.65 8.12
C VAL A 212 14.64 11.65 7.03
N SER A 213 14.77 12.14 5.80
CA SER A 213 15.16 11.35 4.63
C SER A 213 15.50 12.26 3.46
N ASP A 214 16.55 11.92 2.71
CA ASP A 214 16.88 12.62 1.46
C ASP A 214 16.01 12.17 0.28
N ARG A 215 15.50 10.93 0.34
CA ARG A 215 14.77 10.26 -0.74
C ARG A 215 13.78 9.28 -0.13
N ILE A 216 12.58 9.76 0.17
CA ILE A 216 11.44 8.95 0.58
C ILE A 216 10.31 9.16 -0.43
N GLU A 217 9.65 8.07 -0.79
CA GLU A 217 8.45 8.06 -1.63
C GLU A 217 7.31 7.70 -0.68
N LEU A 218 6.27 8.53 -0.64
CA LEU A 218 5.19 8.45 0.34
C LEU A 218 3.90 7.96 -0.31
N PRO A 219 3.02 7.23 0.40
CA PRO A 219 1.72 6.86 -0.14
C PRO A 219 0.91 8.08 -0.53
N PHE A 220 0.32 8.02 -1.73
CA PHE A 220 -0.61 9.01 -2.25
C PHE A 220 0.00 10.42 -2.44
N GLU A 221 1.32 10.53 -2.54
CA GLU A 221 2.02 11.83 -2.64
C GLU A 221 1.74 12.62 -3.93
N ASP A 222 1.11 12.00 -4.94
CA ASP A 222 0.60 12.67 -6.13
C ASP A 222 -0.75 13.37 -5.90
N GLU A 223 -1.48 12.99 -4.84
CA GLU A 223 -2.77 13.57 -4.45
C GLU A 223 -2.69 14.38 -3.14
N ILE A 224 -1.78 14.00 -2.24
CA ILE A 224 -1.62 14.56 -0.89
C ILE A 224 -0.26 15.25 -0.77
N ASP A 225 -0.27 16.58 -0.62
CA ASP A 225 0.93 17.36 -0.37
C ASP A 225 1.36 17.26 1.10
N TYR A 226 2.33 16.38 1.36
CA TYR A 226 2.89 16.18 2.70
C TYR A 226 3.55 17.43 3.29
N SER A 227 3.94 18.43 2.48
CA SER A 227 4.53 19.67 2.98
C SER A 227 3.51 20.54 3.73
N GLU A 228 2.21 20.31 3.53
CA GLU A 228 1.15 21.03 4.24
C GLU A 228 1.00 20.59 5.71
N PHE A 229 1.45 19.38 6.05
CA PHE A 229 1.23 18.79 7.38
C PHE A 229 2.43 18.06 7.98
N SER A 230 3.56 18.01 7.29
CA SER A 230 4.81 17.37 7.74
C SER A 230 5.99 18.33 7.60
N LEU A 231 7.07 18.02 8.33
CA LEU A 231 8.35 18.71 8.24
C LEU A 231 9.40 17.75 7.71
N PHE A 232 10.22 18.22 6.77
CA PHE A 232 11.27 17.42 6.15
C PHE A 232 12.64 17.94 6.54
N PHE A 233 13.55 17.02 6.83
CA PHE A 233 14.97 17.28 7.06
C PHE A 233 15.80 16.28 6.26
N SER A 234 16.86 16.76 5.64
CA SER A 234 17.89 15.89 5.06
C SER A 234 18.64 15.13 6.16
N VAL A 235 19.30 14.03 5.79
CA VAL A 235 20.18 13.30 6.71
C VAL A 235 21.31 14.21 7.18
N GLU A 236 21.85 15.06 6.29
CA GLU A 236 22.89 16.02 6.62
C GLU A 236 22.44 17.01 7.70
N GLU A 237 21.24 17.60 7.56
CA GLU A 237 20.66 18.50 8.56
C GLU A 237 20.42 17.81 9.91
N ALA A 238 19.98 16.54 9.89
CA ALA A 238 19.73 15.78 11.10
C ALA A 238 21.00 15.42 11.87
N LEU A 239 22.14 15.32 11.19
CA LEU A 239 23.44 15.07 11.80
C LEU A 239 24.04 16.33 12.46
N GLN A 240 23.56 17.53 12.13
CA GLN A 240 24.01 18.77 12.75
C GLN A 240 23.47 18.90 14.18
N PRO A 241 24.34 18.90 15.22
CA PRO A 241 23.89 18.92 16.61
C PRO A 241 22.99 20.13 16.91
N GLY A 242 21.77 19.85 17.39
CA GLY A 242 20.81 20.88 17.80
C GLY A 242 20.05 21.58 16.67
N TYR A 243 20.40 21.37 15.39
CA TYR A 243 19.76 22.04 14.26
C TYR A 243 18.26 21.75 14.19
N MET A 244 17.87 20.47 14.11
CA MET A 244 16.45 20.08 14.04
C MET A 244 15.65 20.60 15.23
N VAL A 245 16.16 20.45 16.46
CA VAL A 245 15.48 20.92 17.67
C VAL A 245 15.33 22.44 17.66
N GLY A 246 16.34 23.16 17.17
CA GLY A 246 16.29 24.61 16.97
C GLY A 246 15.18 25.01 15.99
N GLN A 247 15.10 24.34 14.84
CA GLN A 247 14.06 24.58 13.83
C GLN A 247 12.66 24.29 14.39
N LEU A 248 12.46 23.15 15.06
CA LEU A 248 11.17 22.77 15.64
C LEU A 248 10.69 23.77 16.71
N ARG A 249 11.60 24.34 17.51
CA ARG A 249 11.28 25.35 18.52
C ARG A 249 10.88 26.71 17.93
N GLN A 250 11.31 27.01 16.71
CA GLN A 250 11.00 28.28 16.03
C GLN A 250 9.64 28.26 15.32
N ILE A 251 9.00 27.09 15.21
CA ILE A 251 7.69 26.96 14.57
C ILE A 251 6.63 27.67 15.42
N GLN A 252 5.99 28.66 14.80
CA GLN A 252 4.91 29.43 15.41
C GLN A 252 3.68 28.53 15.66
N LYS A 253 2.95 28.83 16.73
CA LYS A 253 1.78 28.05 17.16
C LYS A 253 0.72 27.99 16.04
N GLU A 254 0.50 29.09 15.34
CA GLU A 254 -0.48 29.24 14.27
C GLU A 254 -0.15 28.34 13.08
N ARG A 255 1.14 28.29 12.70
CA ARG A 255 1.63 27.37 11.66
C ARG A 255 1.44 25.91 12.08
N TRP A 256 1.75 25.57 13.32
CA TRP A 256 1.54 24.22 13.83
C TRP A 256 0.06 23.82 13.83
N ILE A 257 -0.85 24.71 14.26
CA ILE A 257 -2.30 24.46 14.23
C ILE A 257 -2.79 24.21 12.80
N LEU A 258 -2.26 24.93 11.80
CA LEU A 258 -2.59 24.70 10.40
C LEU A 258 -2.18 23.28 9.96
N MET A 259 -0.93 22.88 10.22
CA MET A 259 -0.43 21.53 9.90
C MET A 259 -1.27 20.45 10.58
N TRP A 260 -1.58 20.64 11.87
CA TRP A 260 -2.41 19.70 12.64
C TRP A 260 -3.83 19.56 12.08
N ARG A 261 -4.46 20.66 11.68
CA ARG A 261 -5.80 20.62 11.04
C ARG A 261 -5.76 19.90 9.69
N ARG A 262 -4.72 20.15 8.89
CA ARG A 262 -4.51 19.43 7.63
C ARG A 262 -4.34 17.93 7.88
N LEU A 263 -3.49 17.55 8.83
CA LEU A 263 -3.28 16.17 9.25
C LEU A 263 -4.58 15.47 9.67
N LYS A 264 -5.40 16.14 10.49
CA LYS A 264 -6.72 15.63 10.92
C LYS A 264 -7.68 15.42 9.74
N ASN A 265 -7.62 16.28 8.73
CA ASN A 265 -8.50 16.15 7.57
C ASN A 265 -8.07 15.00 6.65
N ILE A 266 -6.79 14.64 6.60
CA ILE A 266 -6.28 13.61 5.68
C ILE A 266 -6.12 12.23 6.31
N SER A 267 -6.25 12.10 7.63
CA SER A 267 -5.93 10.84 8.34
C SER A 267 -6.79 9.65 7.87
N HIS A 268 -8.05 9.90 7.52
CA HIS A 268 -8.97 8.88 7.00
C HIS A 268 -8.47 8.20 5.71
N HIS A 269 -7.65 8.86 4.88
CA HIS A 269 -7.03 8.27 3.69
C HIS A 269 -6.04 7.14 4.00
N TYR A 270 -5.62 7.00 5.26
CA TYR A 270 -4.67 5.98 5.70
C TYR A 270 -5.35 4.87 6.49
N GLU A 271 -6.65 5.03 6.80
CA GLU A 271 -7.43 4.06 7.57
C GLU A 271 -8.11 3.04 6.67
N PHE A 272 -7.97 1.76 7.02
CA PHE A 272 -8.70 0.68 6.35
C PHE A 272 -10.06 0.48 7.01
N GLN A 273 -11.14 0.53 6.24
CA GLN A 273 -12.51 0.48 6.76
C GLN A 273 -13.33 -0.65 6.10
N TYR A 274 -14.35 -1.12 6.83
CA TYR A 274 -15.35 -2.06 6.31
C TYR A 274 -16.77 -1.70 6.78
N PRO A 275 -17.76 -1.60 5.88
CA PRO A 275 -17.60 -1.50 4.42
C PRO A 275 -16.66 -0.36 4.03
N THR A 276 -16.08 -0.43 2.84
CA THR A 276 -15.20 0.65 2.36
C THR A 276 -15.93 1.99 2.35
N ARG A 277 -15.23 3.05 2.72
CA ARG A 277 -15.75 4.44 2.69
C ARG A 277 -15.05 5.24 1.60
N GLU A 278 -15.75 6.26 1.10
CA GLU A 278 -15.16 7.20 0.15
C GLU A 278 -13.84 7.76 0.71
N GLU A 279 -12.82 7.75 -0.15
CA GLU A 279 -11.46 8.21 0.15
C GLU A 279 -10.74 7.49 1.32
N ASP A 280 -11.21 6.31 1.75
CA ASP A 280 -10.44 5.48 2.69
C ASP A 280 -9.17 4.88 2.06
N ALA A 281 -8.32 4.22 2.86
CA ALA A 281 -7.06 3.66 2.36
C ALA A 281 -7.26 2.69 1.19
N VAL A 282 -8.35 1.92 1.17
CA VAL A 282 -8.62 0.96 0.10
C VAL A 282 -8.96 1.68 -1.19
N ASN A 283 -9.84 2.66 -1.13
CA ASN A 283 -10.21 3.45 -2.30
C ASN A 283 -9.03 4.28 -2.82
N MET A 284 -8.21 4.85 -1.93
CA MET A 284 -6.97 5.53 -2.32
C MET A 284 -6.01 4.57 -3.06
N ILE A 285 -5.83 3.33 -2.60
CA ILE A 285 -5.00 2.33 -3.30
C ILE A 285 -5.59 1.99 -4.68
N TRP A 286 -6.90 1.75 -4.78
CA TRP A 286 -7.54 1.44 -6.06
C TRP A 286 -7.48 2.61 -7.05
N ARG A 287 -7.63 3.84 -6.56
CA ARG A 287 -7.46 5.07 -7.33
C ARG A 287 -6.03 5.20 -7.86
N GLN A 288 -5.04 4.95 -7.03
CA GLN A 288 -3.63 4.93 -7.45
C GLN A 288 -3.37 3.88 -8.54
N ILE A 289 -3.91 2.66 -8.38
CA ILE A 289 -3.83 1.60 -9.40
C ILE A 289 -4.45 2.08 -10.72
N ARG A 290 -5.61 2.74 -10.66
CA ARG A 290 -6.28 3.33 -11.83
C ARG A 290 -5.37 4.33 -12.54
N HIS A 291 -4.61 5.15 -11.81
CA HIS A 291 -3.65 6.11 -12.40
C HIS A 291 -2.49 5.42 -13.13
N LYS A 292 -2.14 4.16 -12.80
CA LYS A 292 -1.07 3.41 -13.48
C LYS A 292 -1.52 2.74 -14.79
N LEU A 293 -2.84 2.59 -15.01
CA LEU A 293 -3.38 1.84 -16.15
C LEU A 293 -3.00 2.41 -17.53
N PRO A 294 -3.00 3.73 -17.77
CA PRO A 294 -2.60 4.26 -19.07
C PRO A 294 -1.17 3.84 -19.46
N ALA A 295 -0.23 3.87 -18.50
CA ALA A 295 1.15 3.45 -18.72
C ALA A 295 1.27 1.94 -18.94
N ALA A 296 0.55 1.13 -18.15
CA ALA A 296 0.49 -0.32 -18.33
C ALA A 296 -0.06 -0.70 -19.71
N ASN A 297 -1.17 -0.09 -20.14
CA ASN A 297 -1.78 -0.32 -21.45
C ASN A 297 -0.84 0.09 -22.60
N LEU A 298 -0.17 1.23 -22.47
CA LEU A 298 0.84 1.66 -23.43
C LEU A 298 1.99 0.63 -23.54
N ALA A 299 2.45 0.09 -22.41
CA ALA A 299 3.48 -0.94 -22.39
C ALA A 299 3.01 -2.24 -23.06
N VAL A 300 1.76 -2.66 -22.85
CA VAL A 300 1.14 -3.81 -23.54
C VAL A 300 1.11 -3.57 -25.06
N HIS A 301 0.63 -2.42 -25.51
CA HIS A 301 0.57 -2.08 -26.93
C HIS A 301 1.96 -2.05 -27.60
N ARG A 302 2.96 -1.52 -26.89
CA ARG A 302 4.35 -1.53 -27.35
C ARG A 302 4.90 -2.95 -27.46
N ASN A 303 4.68 -3.79 -26.45
CA ASN A 303 5.18 -5.16 -26.45
C ASN A 303 4.61 -5.99 -27.60
N ARG A 304 3.36 -5.76 -28.00
CA ARG A 304 2.74 -6.45 -29.15
C ARG A 304 3.33 -6.05 -30.51
N ARG A 305 3.85 -4.83 -30.65
CA ARG A 305 4.33 -4.29 -31.93
C ARG A 305 5.85 -4.36 -32.09
N LEU A 306 6.59 -4.21 -31.00
CA LEU A 306 8.05 -4.16 -31.02
C LEU A 306 8.63 -5.57 -31.17
N LYS A 307 9.58 -5.73 -32.10
CA LYS A 307 10.28 -7.00 -32.34
C LYS A 307 11.31 -7.33 -31.25
N ILE A 308 11.72 -6.32 -30.48
CA ILE A 308 12.60 -6.48 -29.32
C ILE A 308 11.72 -6.42 -28.08
N PRO A 309 11.59 -7.52 -27.32
CA PRO A 309 10.85 -7.52 -26.07
C PRO A 309 11.43 -6.51 -25.08
N ASP A 310 10.55 -5.77 -24.45
CA ASP A 310 10.76 -5.01 -23.22
C ASP A 310 12.04 -4.16 -23.12
N TRP A 311 12.19 -3.20 -24.05
CA TRP A 311 13.30 -2.23 -24.05
C TRP A 311 13.50 -1.45 -22.74
N TRP A 312 12.48 -1.40 -21.86
CA TRP A 312 12.55 -0.81 -20.52
C TRP A 312 13.29 -1.69 -19.49
N SER A 313 13.37 -3.00 -19.73
CA SER A 313 14.06 -3.97 -18.88
C SER A 313 15.58 -4.03 -19.13
N GLN A 314 16.06 -3.34 -20.18
CA GLN A 314 17.49 -3.18 -20.38
C GLN A 314 18.06 -2.36 -19.23
N LYS A 315 18.82 -3.04 -18.36
CA LYS A 315 19.63 -2.48 -17.28
C LYS A 315 20.21 -1.13 -17.70
N ARG A 316 19.69 -0.04 -17.14
CA ARG A 316 20.46 1.19 -16.94
C ARG A 316 20.97 1.17 -15.51
#